data_AF-A0AAV4TYP5-F1
#
_entry.id   AF-A0AAV4TYP5-F1
#
_cell.length_a   1.000
_cell.length_b   1.000
_cell.length_c   1.000
_cell.angle_alpha   90.00
_cell.angle_beta   90.00
_cell.angle_gamma   90.00
#
_symmetry.space_group_name_H-M   'P 1'
#
loop_
_entity.id
_entity.type
_entity.pdbx_description
1 polymer ?
#
loop_
_entity_poly.entity_id
_entity_poly.type
_entity_poly.pdbx_seq_one_letter_code
_entity_poly.pdbx_strand_id
1 'polypeptide(L)'
;MFYTDNNDGLKLRSKFFELSTTVDMVGGLHDDLFHQERLLLNLVDVKIKLIRSKPEFCLQGDAGYKVVLEKINLLVRKVRVSPGVILGHSKPLENDTAKYPLNRVLCKVYSVPKGSM
;
A
#
# COMPACT_ATOMS: atom_id res chain seq x y z
N MET A 1 18.27 13.23 -13.87
CA MET A 1 17.88 12.23 -14.89
C MET A 1 16.38 12.36 -15.07
N PHE A 2 15.95 13.21 -16.01
CA PHE A 2 14.53 13.41 -16.27
C PHE A 2 14.09 12.27 -17.19
N TYR A 3 13.23 11.37 -16.70
CA TYR A 3 12.61 10.36 -17.55
C TYR A 3 11.81 11.08 -18.64
N THR A 4 12.23 10.97 -19.89
CA THR A 4 11.37 11.27 -21.04
C THR A 4 10.37 10.13 -21.12
N ASP A 5 9.23 10.32 -20.46
CA ASP A 5 8.13 9.36 -20.49
C ASP A 5 7.57 9.37 -21.91
N ASN A 6 8.02 8.44 -22.75
CA ASN A 6 7.34 8.20 -24.02
C ASN A 6 5.91 7.80 -23.63
N ASN A 7 4.95 8.67 -23.96
CA ASN A 7 3.55 8.65 -23.51
C ASN A 7 2.77 7.37 -23.92
N ASP A 8 3.47 6.37 -24.44
CA ASP A 8 2.98 5.06 -24.86
C ASP A 8 2.40 4.27 -23.67
N GLY A 9 3.01 4.34 -22.49
CA GLY A 9 2.50 3.67 -21.29
C GLY A 9 1.14 4.21 -20.85
N LEU A 10 0.93 5.53 -20.93
CA LEU A 10 -0.36 6.16 -20.63
C LEU A 10 -1.42 5.78 -21.66
N LYS A 11 -1.08 5.86 -22.95
CA LYS A 11 -1.99 5.48 -24.06
C LYS A 11 -2.44 4.02 -23.98
N LEU A 12 -1.56 3.11 -23.57
CA LEU A 12 -1.92 1.70 -23.41
C LEU A 12 -2.85 1.52 -22.20
N ARG A 13 -2.58 2.19 -21.07
CA ARG A 13 -3.44 2.09 -19.88
C ARG A 13 -4.79 2.74 -20.07
N SER A 14 -4.87 3.87 -20.80
CA SER A 14 -6.13 4.58 -21.04
C SER A 14 -7.15 3.73 -21.80
N LYS A 15 -6.69 2.82 -22.68
CA LYS A 15 -7.56 1.90 -23.42
C LYS A 15 -8.41 1.02 -22.52
N PHE A 16 -7.93 0.64 -21.33
CA PHE A 16 -8.70 -0.18 -20.38
C PHE A 16 -9.89 0.57 -19.77
N PHE A 17 -9.89 1.91 -19.82
CA PHE A 17 -10.89 2.79 -19.23
C PHE A 17 -11.76 3.49 -20.28
N GLU A 18 -11.68 3.06 -21.55
CA GLU A 18 -12.51 3.59 -22.63
C GLU A 18 -14.00 3.43 -22.30
N LEU A 19 -14.81 4.42 -22.65
CA LEU A 19 -16.26 4.42 -22.38
C LEU A 19 -16.62 4.31 -20.89
N SER A 20 -15.71 4.71 -19.99
CA SER A 20 -15.92 4.64 -18.53
C SER A 20 -16.13 3.21 -18.01
N THR A 21 -15.47 2.24 -18.63
CA THR A 21 -15.43 0.86 -18.17
C THR A 21 -14.85 0.75 -16.76
N THR A 22 -15.42 -0.15 -15.98
CA THR A 22 -14.90 -0.51 -14.66
C THR A 22 -13.72 -1.47 -14.83
N VAL A 23 -12.69 -1.27 -14.02
CA VAL A 23 -11.47 -2.08 -14.08
C VAL A 23 -11.10 -2.50 -12.67
N ASP A 24 -10.84 -3.79 -12.50
CA ASP A 24 -10.34 -4.33 -11.24
C ASP A 24 -8.82 -4.14 -11.16
N MET A 25 -8.36 -3.57 -10.05
CA MET A 25 -6.94 -3.42 -9.74
C MET A 25 -6.60 -4.20 -8.48
N VAL A 26 -5.50 -4.94 -8.53
CA VAL A 26 -4.95 -5.68 -7.39
C VAL A 26 -3.52 -5.23 -7.16
N GLY A 27 -3.22 -4.85 -5.92
CA GLY A 27 -1.88 -4.43 -5.52
C GLY A 27 -1.66 -4.69 -4.03
N GLY A 28 -0.39 -4.74 -3.64
CA GLY A 28 0.01 -4.84 -2.24
C GLY A 28 -0.19 -3.50 -1.51
N LEU A 29 -0.49 -3.56 -0.22
CA LEU A 29 -0.47 -2.37 0.64
C LEU A 29 0.99 -2.08 1.01
N HIS A 30 1.52 -0.98 0.49
CA HIS A 30 2.90 -0.59 0.72
C HIS A 30 3.05 0.18 2.04
N ASP A 31 3.00 -0.54 3.16
CA ASP A 31 3.31 -0.01 4.50
C ASP A 31 4.53 -0.71 5.07
N ASP A 32 5.38 0.01 5.80
CA ASP A 32 6.62 -0.53 6.38
C ASP A 32 6.36 -1.75 7.29
N LEU A 33 5.20 -1.80 7.96
CA LEU A 33 4.81 -2.94 8.79
C LEU A 33 4.55 -4.22 7.99
N PHE A 34 4.13 -4.11 6.72
CA PHE A 34 3.85 -5.27 5.87
C PHE A 34 5.07 -5.75 5.08
N HIS A 35 6.18 -5.00 5.12
CA HIS A 35 7.44 -5.35 4.47
C HIS A 35 8.47 -6.01 5.41
N GLN A 36 8.11 -6.32 6.66
CA GLN A 36 8.97 -7.12 7.54
C GLN A 36 8.78 -8.63 7.32
N GLU A 37 9.79 -9.40 7.70
CA GLU A 37 9.83 -10.87 7.55
C GLU A 37 8.98 -11.63 8.58
N ARG A 38 8.46 -10.95 9.61
CA ARG A 38 7.72 -11.60 10.71
C ARG A 38 6.22 -11.63 10.42
N LEU A 39 5.62 -12.79 10.66
CA LEU A 39 4.17 -12.97 10.58
C LEU A 39 3.49 -12.33 11.79
N LEU A 40 2.29 -11.79 11.57
CA LEU A 40 1.43 -11.33 12.66
C LEU A 40 0.95 -12.51 13.49
N LEU A 41 0.97 -12.35 14.81
CA LEU A 41 0.44 -13.35 15.74
C LEU A 41 -1.08 -13.49 15.56
N ASN A 42 -1.57 -14.69 15.88
CA ASN A 42 -3.00 -14.94 15.90
C ASN A 42 -3.66 -14.16 17.04
N LEU A 43 -4.95 -13.84 16.89
CA LEU A 43 -5.75 -13.11 17.89
C LEU A 43 -5.24 -11.69 18.20
N VAL A 44 -4.55 -11.06 17.24
CA VAL A 44 -4.20 -9.63 17.30
C VAL A 44 -5.14 -8.85 16.40
N ASP A 45 -5.76 -7.81 16.95
CA ASP A 45 -6.60 -6.89 16.18
C ASP A 45 -5.74 -5.90 15.39
N VAL A 46 -5.93 -5.86 14.07
CA VAL A 46 -5.25 -4.92 13.17
C VAL A 46 -6.27 -4.03 12.50
N LYS A 47 -6.13 -2.72 12.69
CA LYS A 47 -6.98 -1.71 12.06
C LYS A 47 -6.21 -0.97 10.98
N ILE A 48 -6.62 -1.17 9.73
CA ILE A 48 -6.06 -0.46 8.57
C ILE A 48 -7.06 0.62 8.15
N LYS A 49 -6.60 1.87 8.08
CA LYS A 49 -7.41 3.00 7.59
C LYS A 49 -6.81 3.52 6.29
N LEU A 50 -7.48 3.26 5.17
CA LEU A 50 -7.11 3.81 3.88
C LEU A 50 -7.86 5.13 3.67
N ILE A 51 -7.13 6.23 3.58
CA ILE A 51 -7.70 7.56 3.35
C ILE A 51 -7.45 7.92 1.89
N ARG A 52 -8.52 8.15 1.14
CA ARG A 52 -8.43 8.55 -0.26
C ARG A 52 -7.94 10.00 -0.34
N SER A 53 -6.95 10.25 -1.21
CA SER A 53 -6.53 11.61 -1.58
C SER A 53 -7.65 12.38 -2.26
N LYS A 54 -7.55 13.70 -2.30
CA LYS A 54 -8.54 14.52 -3.02
C LYS A 54 -8.54 14.15 -4.52
N PRO A 55 -9.69 14.22 -5.21
CA PRO A 55 -9.82 13.81 -6.60
C PRO A 55 -8.80 14.45 -7.54
N GLU A 56 -8.41 15.71 -7.29
CA GLU A 56 -7.44 16.48 -8.07
C GLU A 56 -6.03 15.86 -8.04
N PHE A 57 -5.75 15.02 -7.04
CA PHE A 57 -4.47 14.32 -6.87
C PHE A 57 -4.57 12.81 -7.17
N CYS A 58 -5.75 12.30 -7.56
CA CYS A 58 -5.92 10.86 -7.82
C CYS A 58 -5.43 10.45 -9.21
N LEU A 59 -5.54 11.33 -10.21
CA LEU A 59 -5.11 11.08 -11.59
C LEU A 59 -4.42 12.32 -12.13
N GLN A 60 -3.38 12.10 -12.94
CA GLN A 60 -2.74 13.14 -13.71
C GLN A 60 -3.33 13.13 -15.13
N GLY A 61 -3.88 14.25 -15.58
CA GLY A 61 -4.42 14.41 -16.93
C GLY A 61 -4.93 15.82 -17.17
N ASP A 62 -5.07 16.19 -18.44
CA ASP A 62 -5.49 17.54 -18.85
C ASP A 62 -7.00 17.78 -18.66
N ALA A 63 -7.80 16.71 -18.57
CA ALA A 63 -9.25 16.77 -18.39
C ALA A 63 -9.67 16.38 -16.97
N GLY A 64 -10.84 16.87 -16.55
CA GLY A 64 -11.43 16.63 -15.22
C GLY A 64 -11.98 15.22 -15.06
N TYR A 65 -11.13 14.20 -15.09
CA TYR A 65 -11.53 12.81 -14.87
C TYR A 65 -11.89 12.56 -13.40
N LYS A 66 -12.96 11.79 -13.17
CA LYS A 66 -13.42 11.41 -11.84
C LYS A 66 -13.16 9.92 -11.60
N VAL A 67 -12.43 9.61 -10.53
CA VAL A 67 -12.28 8.22 -10.05
C VAL A 67 -13.41 7.86 -9.10
N VAL A 68 -14.10 6.76 -9.37
CA VAL A 68 -15.09 6.16 -8.48
C VAL A 68 -14.57 4.80 -8.04
N LEU A 69 -14.60 4.54 -6.73
CA LEU A 69 -14.24 3.24 -6.16
C LEU A 69 -15.54 2.49 -5.90
N GLU A 70 -15.84 1.47 -6.70
CA GLU A 70 -17.08 0.71 -6.56
C GLU A 70 -16.98 -0.34 -5.44
N LYS A 71 -15.89 -1.11 -5.42
CA LYS A 71 -15.65 -2.16 -4.45
C LYS A 71 -14.19 -2.17 -4.02
N ILE A 72 -13.96 -2.32 -2.72
CA ILE A 72 -12.62 -2.44 -2.13
C ILE A 72 -12.60 -3.70 -1.29
N ASN A 73 -11.70 -4.62 -1.62
CA ASN A 73 -11.51 -5.87 -0.87
C ASN A 73 -10.06 -5.93 -0.36
N LEU A 74 -9.89 -6.37 0.88
CA LEU A 74 -8.56 -6.66 1.44
C LEU A 74 -8.38 -8.17 1.48
N LEU A 75 -7.38 -8.66 0.75
CA LEU A 75 -7.00 -10.07 0.74
C LEU A 75 -5.82 -10.28 1.69
N VAL A 76 -6.02 -11.07 2.74
CA VAL A 76 -4.99 -11.36 3.75
C VAL A 76 -4.65 -12.85 3.73
N ARG A 77 -3.36 -13.17 3.69
CA ARG A 77 -2.89 -14.56 3.70
C ARG A 77 -2.78 -15.08 5.14
N LYS A 78 -3.56 -16.11 5.47
CA LYS A 78 -3.42 -16.85 6.73
C LYS A 78 -2.37 -17.97 6.58
N VAL A 79 -1.33 -17.93 7.40
CA VAL A 79 -0.27 -18.96 7.40
C VAL A 79 -0.56 -20.01 8.47
N ARG A 80 -0.44 -21.30 8.11
CA ARG A 80 -0.49 -22.40 9.08
C ARG A 80 0.94 -22.75 9.50
N VAL A 81 1.22 -22.56 10.78
CA VAL A 81 2.54 -22.84 11.38
C VAL A 81 2.49 -24.18 12.10
N SER A 82 3.63 -24.86 12.24
CA SER A 82 3.70 -26.12 12.97
C SER A 82 3.31 -25.94 14.45
N PRO A 83 2.63 -26.92 15.07
CA PRO A 83 2.18 -26.82 16.46
C PRO A 83 3.32 -26.57 17.47
N GLY A 84 4.51 -27.16 17.23
CA GLY A 84 5.67 -26.97 18.10
C GLY A 84 6.16 -25.53 18.17
N VAL A 85 6.09 -24.79 17.06
CA VAL A 85 6.45 -23.36 17.03
C VAL A 85 5.40 -22.52 17.76
N ILE A 86 4.12 -22.85 17.61
CA ILE A 86 3.03 -22.16 18.33
C ILE A 86 3.20 -22.33 19.85
N LEU A 87 3.46 -23.56 20.31
CA LEU A 87 3.71 -23.84 21.73
C LEU A 87 4.99 -23.16 22.23
N GLY A 88 6.05 -23.17 21.39
CA GLY A 88 7.30 -22.48 21.70
C GLY A 88 7.13 -20.97 21.88
N HIS A 89 6.17 -20.34 21.18
CA HIS A 89 5.86 -18.92 21.35
C HIS A 89 4.90 -18.63 22.50
N SER A 90 4.03 -19.56 22.93
CA SER A 90 3.03 -19.27 23.97
C SER A 90 3.66 -18.89 25.31
N LYS A 91 4.68 -19.63 25.76
CA LYS A 91 5.33 -19.42 27.06
C LYS A 91 6.14 -18.11 27.16
N PRO A 92 6.92 -17.71 26.15
CA PRO A 92 7.51 -16.38 26.11
C PRO A 92 6.47 -15.25 26.07
N LEU A 93 5.36 -15.44 25.35
CA LEU A 93 4.31 -14.41 25.21
C LEU A 93 3.51 -14.15 26.49
N GLU A 94 3.53 -15.07 27.46
CA GLU A 94 2.99 -14.84 28.80
C GLU A 94 3.79 -13.81 29.60
N ASN A 95 5.09 -13.66 29.29
CA ASN A 95 6.03 -12.85 30.07
C ASN A 95 6.52 -11.61 29.30
N ASP A 96 6.67 -11.68 27.98
CA ASP A 96 7.12 -10.58 27.13
C ASP A 96 6.20 -10.39 25.92
N THR A 97 6.20 -9.18 25.39
CA THR A 97 5.42 -8.79 24.21
C THR A 97 6.15 -9.15 22.93
N ALA A 98 5.38 -9.47 21.87
CA ALA A 98 5.95 -9.66 20.55
C ALA A 98 6.48 -8.34 19.98
N LYS A 99 7.77 -8.30 19.64
CA LYS A 99 8.42 -7.14 19.04
C LYS A 99 8.55 -7.31 17.53
N TYR A 100 8.00 -6.35 16.80
CA TYR A 100 8.06 -6.30 15.34
C TYR A 100 9.03 -5.19 14.91
N PRO A 101 10.14 -5.52 14.22
CA PRO A 101 11.05 -4.51 13.67
C PRO A 101 10.30 -3.63 12.67
N LEU A 102 10.42 -2.32 12.84
CA LEU A 102 9.78 -1.34 11.95
C LEU A 102 10.84 -0.40 11.37
N ASN A 103 11.25 -0.68 10.14
CA ASN A 103 12.17 0.16 9.40
C ASN A 103 11.37 1.21 8.63
N ARG A 104 11.24 2.42 9.17
CA ARG A 104 10.42 3.46 8.57
C ARG A 104 11.11 4.16 7.40
N VAL A 105 10.46 4.18 6.24
CA VAL A 105 10.89 5.02 5.12
C VAL A 105 10.17 6.36 5.21
N LEU A 106 10.88 7.39 5.64
CA LEU A 106 10.32 8.73 5.81
C LEU A 106 10.63 9.61 4.59
N CYS A 107 9.58 9.99 3.85
CA CYS A 107 9.68 11.02 2.82
C CYS A 107 9.87 12.39 3.47
N LYS A 108 11.05 13.00 3.28
CA LYS A 108 11.32 14.40 3.64
C LYS A 108 10.99 15.29 2.44
N VAL A 109 10.04 16.20 2.62
CA VAL A 109 9.63 17.15 1.59
C VAL A 109 10.33 18.47 1.84
N TYR A 110 11.07 18.96 0.84
CA TYR A 110 11.66 20.29 0.85
C TYR A 110 11.06 21.08 -0.31
N SER A 111 10.48 22.24 -0.02
CA SER A 111 10.01 23.17 -1.05
C SER A 111 11.18 24.04 -1.47
N VAL A 112 11.65 23.87 -2.70
CA VAL A 112 12.67 24.75 -3.29
C VAL A 112 11.95 25.93 -3.96
N PRO A 113 12.16 27.16 -3.48
CA PRO A 113 11.54 28.33 -4.10
C PRO A 113 12.17 28.61 -5.47
N LYS A 114 11.36 29.17 -6.36
CA LYS A 114 11.79 29.54 -7.72
C LYS A 114 12.87 30.62 -7.63
N GLY A 115 14.08 30.33 -8.12
CA GLY A 115 15.23 31.26 -8.08
C GLY A 115 16.36 30.88 -7.11
N SER A 116 16.26 29.74 -6.42
CA SER A 116 17.40 29.16 -5.67
C SER A 116 18.20 28.20 -6.54
N MET A 117 18.90 28.74 -7.54
CA MET A 117 20.20 28.28 -8.05
C MET A 117 20.80 29.39 -8.92
#